data_AF-A0A957V312-F1
#
_entry.id   AF-A0A957V312-F1
#
_cell.length_a   1.000
_cell.length_b   1.000
_cell.length_c   1.000
_cell.angle_alpha   90.00
_cell.angle_beta   90.00
_cell.angle_gamma   90.00
#
_symmetry.space_group_name_H-M   'P 1'
#
loop_
_entity.id
_entity.type
_entity.pdbx_description
1 polymer ?
#
loop_
_entity_poly.entity_id
_entity_poly.type
_entity_poly.pdbx_seq_one_letter_code
_entity_poly.pdbx_strand_id
1 'polypeptide(L)'
;DLLAELAALPEDDAGHLQNFLYYASRPYLTSLSDQAQAGALVNERERMAGVTRVSDPHCLDVEAQIVELRCLDRSRLDPRLHTLTDEEWDLLRESNAVMLNIDYPLGMAAYHLFSQVSTAVGRIIGVYVLGKAATLNGRVGDVMIPNVVYDEHSQNTFLFRNCFTATDVSSLLNFGTVFDNQKAVTVRGTILQNRSFMHVFYEEGYTDIEMEAGPYLSGIYEDVYPQRYPVNEIVNLFINVPYDIGLIHYASDTPISRRQTLLSKSMSYFGVDATYAGSIAVMRRILEQEAKRMAKRKRGDGPLTLPER
;
A
#
# COMPACT_ATOMS: atom_id res chain seq x y z
N ASP A 1 -25.08 -10.52 -3.58
CA ASP A 1 -25.82 -10.23 -4.81
C ASP A 1 -25.33 -8.88 -5.29
N LEU A 2 -24.59 -8.85 -6.41
CA LEU A 2 -23.95 -7.63 -6.90
C LEU A 2 -24.97 -6.55 -7.28
N LEU A 3 -26.16 -6.94 -7.73
CA LEU A 3 -27.21 -5.97 -8.09
C LEU A 3 -27.77 -5.27 -6.85
N ALA A 4 -27.95 -6.01 -5.75
CA ALA A 4 -28.35 -5.43 -4.48
C ALA A 4 -27.27 -4.50 -3.90
N GLU A 5 -25.99 -4.84 -4.06
CA GLU A 5 -24.88 -3.98 -3.66
C GLU A 5 -24.78 -2.72 -4.52
N LEU A 6 -24.96 -2.83 -5.85
CA LEU A 6 -25.01 -1.69 -6.76
C LEU A 6 -26.17 -0.74 -6.44
N ALA A 7 -27.36 -1.27 -6.16
CA ALA A 7 -28.53 -0.48 -5.82
C ALA A 7 -28.43 0.20 -4.44
N ALA A 8 -27.55 -0.28 -3.58
CA ALA A 8 -27.27 0.30 -2.28
C ALA A 8 -26.15 1.37 -2.31
N LEU A 9 -25.50 1.58 -3.46
CA LEU A 9 -24.49 2.63 -3.58
C LEU A 9 -25.15 4.01 -3.45
N PRO A 10 -24.52 4.95 -2.72
CA PRO A 10 -24.93 6.35 -2.72
C PRO A 10 -24.91 6.94 -4.15
N GLU A 11 -25.77 7.93 -4.41
CA GLU A 11 -25.85 8.62 -5.71
C GLU A 11 -24.72 9.64 -5.95
N ASP A 12 -23.80 9.84 -4.99
CA ASP A 12 -22.73 10.84 -5.09
C ASP A 12 -21.49 10.35 -5.87
N ASP A 13 -20.79 11.31 -6.47
CA ASP A 13 -19.63 11.08 -7.35
C ASP A 13 -18.31 10.89 -6.58
N ALA A 14 -18.35 10.26 -5.41
CA ALA A 14 -17.19 10.06 -4.54
C ALA A 14 -16.33 8.82 -4.94
N GLY A 15 -16.49 8.33 -6.16
CA GLY A 15 -15.77 7.14 -6.64
C GLY A 15 -16.45 5.81 -6.29
N HIS A 16 -17.68 5.84 -5.76
CA HIS A 16 -18.42 4.64 -5.35
C HIS A 16 -18.59 3.64 -6.47
N LEU A 17 -19.01 4.13 -7.64
CA LEU A 17 -19.23 3.33 -8.83
C LEU A 17 -17.91 2.70 -9.32
N GLN A 18 -16.83 3.48 -9.33
CA GLN A 18 -15.50 3.02 -9.74
C GLN A 18 -15.02 1.88 -8.83
N ASN A 19 -15.07 2.09 -7.51
CA ASN A 19 -14.74 1.06 -6.51
C ASN A 19 -15.56 -0.21 -6.74
N PHE A 20 -16.87 -0.06 -7.01
CA PHE A 20 -17.76 -1.20 -7.26
C PHE A 20 -17.41 -1.92 -8.56
N LEU A 21 -17.16 -1.19 -9.65
CA LEU A 21 -16.79 -1.77 -10.95
C LEU A 21 -15.46 -2.52 -10.87
N TYR A 22 -14.48 -2.00 -10.15
CA TYR A 22 -13.21 -2.69 -9.91
C TYR A 22 -13.43 -3.97 -9.11
N TYR A 23 -14.22 -3.90 -8.03
CA TYR A 23 -14.57 -5.07 -7.24
C TYR A 23 -15.33 -6.12 -8.08
N ALA A 24 -16.30 -5.69 -8.89
CA ALA A 24 -17.14 -6.54 -9.73
C ALA A 24 -16.38 -7.12 -10.95
N SER A 25 -15.26 -6.51 -11.36
CA SER A 25 -14.47 -6.98 -12.50
C SER A 25 -13.95 -8.41 -12.29
N ARG A 26 -13.51 -8.74 -11.08
CA ARG A 26 -13.01 -10.07 -10.73
C ARG A 26 -14.09 -11.15 -10.83
N PRO A 27 -15.24 -11.07 -10.12
CA PRO A 27 -16.30 -12.07 -10.25
C PRO A 27 -16.88 -12.11 -11.67
N TYR A 28 -16.92 -10.99 -12.40
CA TYR A 28 -17.30 -10.98 -13.80
C TYR A 28 -16.35 -11.84 -14.65
N LEU A 29 -15.04 -11.62 -14.55
CA LEU A 29 -14.04 -12.40 -15.30
C LEU A 29 -14.10 -13.89 -14.93
N THR A 30 -14.27 -14.22 -13.64
CA THR A 30 -14.42 -15.62 -13.18
C THR A 30 -15.72 -16.28 -13.66
N SER A 31 -16.77 -15.50 -13.97
CA SER A 31 -18.04 -16.02 -14.47
C SER A 31 -18.03 -16.39 -15.96
N LEU A 32 -17.04 -15.93 -16.72
CA LEU A 32 -16.94 -16.21 -18.15
C LEU A 32 -16.64 -17.71 -18.38
N SER A 33 -17.30 -18.31 -19.37
CA SER A 33 -17.11 -19.74 -19.66
C SER A 33 -15.73 -20.06 -20.22
N ASP A 34 -15.14 -19.15 -20.99
CA ASP A 34 -13.79 -19.28 -21.55
C ASP A 34 -12.76 -18.50 -20.71
N GLN A 35 -12.24 -19.17 -19.68
CA GLN A 35 -11.24 -18.59 -18.78
C GLN A 35 -9.89 -18.32 -19.49
N ALA A 36 -9.56 -19.09 -20.53
CA ALA A 36 -8.32 -18.91 -21.28
C ALA A 36 -8.38 -17.61 -22.09
N GLN A 37 -9.49 -17.37 -22.78
CA GLN A 37 -9.72 -16.12 -23.50
C GLN A 37 -9.79 -14.91 -22.56
N ALA A 38 -10.47 -15.05 -21.40
CA ALA A 38 -10.53 -13.99 -20.40
C ALA A 38 -9.14 -13.62 -19.87
N GLY A 39 -8.31 -14.63 -19.53
CA GLY A 39 -6.93 -14.43 -19.10
C GLY A 39 -6.06 -13.76 -20.18
N ALA A 40 -6.17 -14.21 -21.43
CA ALA A 40 -5.44 -13.61 -22.55
C ALA A 40 -5.82 -12.12 -22.77
N LEU A 41 -7.11 -11.79 -22.64
CA LEU A 41 -7.59 -10.41 -22.74
C LEU A 41 -7.04 -9.51 -21.62
N VAL A 42 -6.99 -10.01 -20.39
CA VAL A 42 -6.42 -9.27 -19.25
C VAL A 42 -4.92 -9.04 -19.48
N ASN A 43 -4.18 -10.09 -19.81
CA ASN A 43 -2.74 -10.02 -20.04
C ASN A 43 -2.39 -9.02 -21.16
N GLU A 44 -3.15 -9.03 -22.26
CA GLU A 44 -2.92 -8.08 -23.36
C GLU A 44 -3.20 -6.64 -22.93
N ARG A 45 -4.29 -6.41 -22.19
CA ARG A 45 -4.63 -5.06 -21.68
C ARG A 45 -3.63 -4.53 -20.68
N GLU A 46 -3.07 -5.39 -19.84
CA GLU A 46 -2.00 -5.10 -18.90
C GLU A 46 -0.71 -4.75 -19.64
N ARG A 47 -0.29 -5.57 -20.61
CA ARG A 47 0.90 -5.30 -21.43
C ARG A 47 0.79 -3.98 -22.20
N MET A 48 -0.38 -3.68 -22.77
CA MET A 48 -0.64 -2.39 -23.42
C MET A 48 -0.53 -1.20 -22.47
N ALA A 49 -0.73 -1.41 -21.17
CA ALA A 49 -0.58 -0.39 -20.12
C ALA A 49 0.81 -0.41 -19.46
N GLY A 50 1.77 -1.17 -19.99
CA GLY A 50 3.12 -1.31 -19.44
C GLY A 50 3.19 -2.12 -18.15
N VAL A 51 2.20 -2.96 -17.88
CA VAL A 51 2.17 -3.87 -16.73
C VAL A 51 2.69 -5.24 -17.15
N THR A 52 3.74 -5.71 -16.47
CA THR A 52 4.30 -7.05 -16.63
C THR A 52 4.14 -7.80 -15.33
N ARG A 53 3.43 -8.94 -15.36
CA ARG A 53 3.31 -9.84 -14.21
C ARG A 53 4.56 -10.70 -14.07
N VAL A 54 5.02 -10.86 -12.84
CA VAL A 54 6.10 -11.74 -12.42
C VAL A 54 5.51 -12.70 -11.41
N SER A 55 5.38 -13.97 -11.82
CA SER A 55 4.95 -15.05 -10.95
C SER A 55 6.05 -16.11 -10.95
N ASP A 56 6.64 -16.40 -9.78
CA ASP A 56 7.51 -17.56 -9.61
C ASP A 56 6.90 -18.53 -8.58
N PRO A 57 6.26 -19.62 -9.02
CA PRO A 57 5.61 -20.55 -8.10
C PRO A 57 6.60 -21.40 -7.27
N HIS A 58 7.92 -21.27 -7.47
CA HIS A 58 8.91 -22.19 -6.89
C HIS A 58 9.52 -21.69 -5.58
N CYS A 59 9.77 -20.39 -5.44
CA CYS A 59 10.60 -19.86 -4.35
C CYS A 59 9.81 -19.06 -3.30
N LEU A 60 8.84 -18.26 -3.74
CA LEU A 60 7.98 -17.44 -2.89
C LEU A 60 6.58 -17.42 -3.51
N ASP A 61 5.57 -17.82 -2.75
CA ASP A 61 4.17 -17.77 -3.18
C ASP A 61 3.62 -16.33 -3.11
N VAL A 62 4.27 -15.44 -3.87
CA VAL A 62 4.01 -14.00 -3.92
C VAL A 62 4.04 -13.58 -5.39
N GLU A 63 2.93 -13.04 -5.88
CA GLU A 63 2.89 -12.42 -7.20
C GLU A 63 3.45 -11.00 -7.15
N ALA A 64 4.06 -10.55 -8.24
CA ALA A 64 4.48 -9.17 -8.39
C ALA A 64 4.14 -8.63 -9.77
N GLN A 65 4.07 -7.31 -9.87
CA GLN A 65 3.85 -6.58 -11.12
C GLN A 65 4.92 -5.49 -11.26
N ILE A 66 5.50 -5.40 -12.45
CA ILE A 66 6.34 -4.29 -12.85
C ILE A 66 5.48 -3.38 -13.73
N VAL A 67 5.35 -2.12 -13.35
CA VAL A 67 4.56 -1.11 -14.07
C VAL A 67 5.48 0.01 -14.54
N GLU A 68 5.59 0.18 -15.86
CA GLU A 68 6.35 1.27 -16.46
C GLU A 68 5.53 2.57 -16.44
N LEU A 69 5.96 3.58 -15.67
CA LEU A 69 5.15 4.80 -15.49
C LEU A 69 4.94 5.57 -16.80
N ARG A 70 5.90 5.52 -17.72
CA ARG A 70 5.79 6.11 -19.06
C ARG A 70 4.71 5.50 -19.96
N CYS A 71 4.29 4.27 -19.66
CA CYS A 71 3.29 3.54 -20.44
C CYS A 71 1.87 3.73 -19.91
N LEU A 72 1.70 4.44 -18.79
CA LEU A 72 0.39 4.71 -18.23
C LEU A 72 -0.44 5.58 -19.17
N ASP A 73 -1.64 5.11 -19.50
CA ASP A 73 -2.62 5.84 -20.29
C ASP A 73 -3.60 6.54 -19.35
N ARG A 74 -3.46 7.88 -19.25
CA ARG A 74 -4.34 8.74 -18.43
C ARG A 74 -5.83 8.45 -18.68
N SER A 75 -6.24 8.21 -19.92
CA SER A 75 -7.67 8.01 -20.25
C SER A 75 -8.25 6.71 -19.69
N ARG A 76 -7.38 5.76 -19.30
CA ARG A 76 -7.73 4.43 -18.79
C ARG A 76 -7.53 4.30 -17.27
N LEU A 77 -7.04 5.34 -16.62
CA LEU A 77 -6.84 5.37 -15.17
C LEU A 77 -8.12 5.76 -14.44
N ASP A 78 -8.13 5.52 -13.14
CA ASP A 78 -9.17 6.03 -12.25
C ASP A 78 -9.24 7.57 -12.37
N PRO A 79 -10.43 8.17 -12.58
CA PRO A 79 -10.59 9.62 -12.66
C PRO A 79 -10.02 10.38 -11.45
N ARG A 80 -9.98 9.75 -10.27
CA ARG A 80 -9.39 10.32 -9.05
C ARG A 80 -7.86 10.47 -9.16
N LEU A 81 -7.20 9.85 -10.14
CA LEU A 81 -5.78 10.04 -10.44
C LEU A 81 -5.52 11.19 -11.41
N HIS A 82 -6.55 11.88 -11.91
CA HIS A 82 -6.39 13.03 -12.81
C HIS A 82 -6.05 14.31 -12.06
N THR A 83 -5.05 14.25 -11.18
CA THR A 83 -4.59 15.39 -10.36
C THR A 83 -3.49 16.20 -11.03
N LEU A 84 -2.73 15.59 -11.95
CA LEU A 84 -1.62 16.23 -12.66
C LEU A 84 -2.06 17.05 -13.89
N THR A 85 -1.28 18.08 -14.23
CA THR A 85 -1.48 18.89 -15.45
C THR A 85 -1.07 18.13 -16.71
N ASP A 86 -1.46 18.65 -17.88
CA ASP A 86 -1.09 18.05 -19.17
C ASP A 86 0.45 18.03 -19.36
N GLU A 87 1.14 19.09 -18.92
CA GLU A 87 2.60 19.17 -18.98
C GLU A 87 3.28 18.15 -18.06
N GLU A 88 2.72 17.91 -16.87
CA GLU A 88 3.22 16.89 -15.95
C GLU A 88 3.03 15.47 -16.52
N TRP A 89 1.91 15.21 -17.20
CA TRP A 89 1.68 13.95 -17.91
C TRP A 89 2.67 13.74 -19.06
N ASP A 90 3.02 14.80 -19.80
CA ASP A 90 4.04 14.72 -20.83
C ASP A 90 5.43 14.40 -20.25
N LEU A 91 5.76 14.94 -19.08
CA LEU A 91 6.98 14.57 -18.36
C LEU A 91 6.98 13.09 -17.94
N LEU A 92 5.84 12.54 -17.52
CA LEU A 92 5.74 11.12 -17.16
C LEU A 92 5.99 10.20 -18.36
N ARG A 93 5.61 10.59 -19.58
CA ARG A 93 5.91 9.82 -20.81
C ARG A 93 7.40 9.70 -21.10
N GLU A 94 8.20 10.64 -20.62
CA GLU A 94 9.67 10.62 -20.72
C GLU A 94 10.33 9.87 -19.55
N SER A 95 9.54 9.40 -18.56
CA SER A 95 10.05 8.75 -17.37
C SER A 95 10.72 7.41 -17.66
N ASN A 96 11.77 7.13 -16.89
CA ASN A 96 12.41 5.81 -16.81
C ASN A 96 12.10 5.08 -15.50
N ALA A 97 11.15 5.58 -14.70
CA ALA A 97 10.78 4.96 -13.43
C ALA A 97 9.84 3.78 -13.65
N VAL A 98 10.01 2.78 -12.79
CA VAL A 98 9.14 1.61 -12.71
C VAL A 98 8.58 1.51 -11.30
N MET A 99 7.32 1.09 -11.19
CA MET A 99 6.71 0.68 -9.93
C MET A 99 6.75 -0.84 -9.84
N LEU A 100 7.35 -1.36 -8.77
CA LEU A 100 7.28 -2.77 -8.42
C LEU A 100 6.17 -2.93 -7.37
N ASN A 101 5.03 -3.48 -7.78
CA ASN A 101 3.92 -3.83 -6.90
C ASN A 101 4.06 -5.29 -6.47
N ILE A 102 4.07 -5.57 -5.18
CA ILE A 102 4.26 -6.92 -4.62
C ILE A 102 2.99 -7.29 -3.87
N ASP A 103 2.39 -8.42 -4.22
CA ASP A 103 1.13 -8.86 -3.64
C ASP A 103 1.35 -9.55 -2.28
N TYR A 104 1.08 -8.79 -1.22
CA TYR A 104 0.86 -9.31 0.13
C TYR A 104 1.97 -10.24 0.70
N PRO A 105 3.24 -9.79 0.75
CA PRO A 105 4.32 -10.62 1.28
C PRO A 105 4.28 -10.70 2.81
N LEU A 106 3.68 -11.77 3.33
CA LEU A 106 3.44 -11.97 4.75
C LEU A 106 4.72 -11.97 5.61
N GLY A 107 4.74 -11.17 6.68
CA GLY A 107 5.77 -11.26 7.72
C GLY A 107 7.17 -11.00 7.19
N MET A 108 8.10 -11.90 7.56
CA MET A 108 9.50 -11.82 7.12
C MET A 108 9.71 -11.95 5.61
N ALA A 109 8.71 -12.41 4.84
CA ALA A 109 8.80 -12.38 3.38
C ALA A 109 8.97 -10.94 2.87
N ALA A 110 8.30 -9.96 3.47
CA ALA A 110 8.49 -8.55 3.15
C ALA A 110 9.94 -8.08 3.33
N TYR A 111 10.57 -8.45 4.45
CA TYR A 111 11.98 -8.16 4.70
C TYR A 111 12.90 -8.79 3.63
N HIS A 112 12.73 -10.09 3.37
CA HIS A 112 13.57 -10.80 2.41
C HIS A 112 13.42 -10.24 1.00
N LEU A 113 12.19 -10.01 0.54
CA LEU A 113 11.91 -9.42 -0.76
C LEU A 113 12.52 -8.02 -0.89
N PHE A 114 12.27 -7.14 0.09
CA PHE A 114 12.81 -5.79 0.05
C PHE A 114 14.34 -5.79 0.03
N SER A 115 14.99 -6.61 0.86
CA SER A 115 16.47 -6.70 0.90
C SER A 115 17.09 -7.13 -0.44
N GLN A 116 16.42 -8.03 -1.18
CA GLN A 116 16.89 -8.43 -2.50
C GLN A 116 16.62 -7.33 -3.54
N VAL A 117 15.45 -6.72 -3.50
CA VAL A 117 15.10 -5.62 -4.41
C VAL A 117 16.04 -4.44 -4.22
N SER A 118 16.30 -4.01 -2.99
CA SER A 118 17.13 -2.83 -2.70
C SER A 118 18.57 -2.99 -3.19
N THR A 119 19.13 -4.20 -3.11
CA THR A 119 20.47 -4.50 -3.63
C THR A 119 20.52 -4.65 -5.16
N ALA A 120 19.40 -4.93 -5.82
CA ALA A 120 19.31 -5.17 -7.25
C ALA A 120 18.91 -3.92 -8.07
N VAL A 121 18.41 -2.86 -7.42
CA VAL A 121 17.96 -1.63 -8.08
C VAL A 121 18.94 -0.48 -7.88
N GLY A 122 19.02 0.41 -8.87
CA GLY A 122 19.96 1.54 -8.80
C GLY A 122 19.52 2.67 -7.85
N ARG A 123 18.21 2.97 -7.78
CA ARG A 123 17.67 4.03 -6.92
C ARG A 123 16.23 3.76 -6.55
N ILE A 124 15.94 3.78 -5.25
CA ILE A 124 14.58 3.78 -4.70
C ILE A 124 14.10 5.23 -4.58
N ILE A 125 12.87 5.50 -5.04
CA ILE A 125 12.24 6.83 -4.98
C ILE A 125 11.18 6.89 -3.86
N GLY A 126 10.56 5.76 -3.54
CA GLY A 126 9.67 5.62 -2.41
C GLY A 126 9.34 4.16 -2.16
N VAL A 127 8.97 3.86 -0.92
CA VAL A 127 8.46 2.57 -0.46
C VAL A 127 7.09 2.81 0.15
N TYR A 128 6.08 2.19 -0.44
CA TYR A 128 4.68 2.37 -0.04
C TYR A 128 4.10 1.01 0.32
N VAL A 129 3.58 0.88 1.54
CA VAL A 129 2.98 -0.35 2.05
C VAL A 129 1.53 -0.07 2.40
N LEU A 130 0.63 -0.77 1.69
CA LEU A 130 -0.79 -0.80 2.02
C LEU A 130 -1.06 -2.12 2.75
N GLY A 131 -1.20 -2.04 4.06
CA GLY A 131 -1.34 -3.19 4.94
C GLY A 131 -2.79 -3.41 5.38
N LYS A 132 -3.17 -4.67 5.52
CA LYS A 132 -4.38 -5.05 6.25
C LYS A 132 -4.03 -5.09 7.74
N ALA A 133 -4.87 -4.48 8.58
CA ALA A 133 -4.64 -4.52 10.02
C ALA A 133 -5.90 -4.86 10.81
N ALA A 134 -5.68 -5.39 12.00
CA ALA A 134 -6.67 -5.50 13.04
C ALA A 134 -6.65 -4.21 13.87
N THR A 135 -7.79 -3.55 14.05
CA THR A 135 -7.83 -2.27 14.78
C THR A 135 -8.16 -2.47 16.26
N LEU A 136 -7.44 -1.76 17.13
CA LEU A 136 -7.60 -1.79 18.59
C LEU A 136 -8.57 -0.70 19.10
N ASN A 137 -8.67 0.42 18.40
CA ASN A 137 -9.45 1.60 18.81
C ASN A 137 -10.42 2.11 17.73
N GLY A 138 -10.32 1.63 16.49
CA GLY A 138 -11.17 2.01 15.36
C GLY A 138 -12.28 1.00 15.05
N ARG A 139 -12.82 1.10 13.85
CA ARG A 139 -13.84 0.23 13.26
C ARG A 139 -13.35 -0.35 11.95
N VAL A 140 -13.93 -1.50 11.55
CA VAL A 140 -13.69 -2.04 10.21
C VAL A 140 -14.07 -0.99 9.16
N GLY A 141 -13.20 -0.78 8.18
CA GLY A 141 -13.30 0.26 7.16
C GLY A 141 -12.53 1.54 7.48
N ASP A 142 -12.09 1.75 8.73
CA ASP A 142 -11.21 2.88 9.07
C ASP A 142 -9.79 2.67 8.51
N VAL A 143 -9.03 3.76 8.42
CA VAL A 143 -7.65 3.78 7.95
C VAL A 143 -6.75 4.37 9.04
N MET A 144 -5.67 3.67 9.37
CA MET A 144 -4.63 4.11 10.29
C MET A 144 -3.35 4.42 9.51
N ILE A 145 -2.75 5.57 9.78
CA ILE A 145 -1.49 6.02 9.18
C ILE A 145 -0.46 6.14 10.30
N PRO A 146 0.37 5.10 10.51
CA PRO A 146 1.33 5.09 11.60
C PRO A 146 2.58 5.89 11.27
N ASN A 147 3.19 6.49 12.29
CA ASN A 147 4.55 7.06 12.25
C ASN A 147 5.48 6.41 13.28
N VAL A 148 4.92 5.50 14.09
CA VAL A 148 5.63 4.64 15.04
C VAL A 148 5.20 3.20 14.82
N VAL A 149 6.16 2.30 14.67
CA VAL A 149 5.89 0.86 14.54
C VAL A 149 6.77 0.12 15.53
N TYR A 150 6.15 -0.67 16.41
CA TYR A 150 6.88 -1.64 17.23
C TYR A 150 6.87 -2.99 16.52
N ASP A 151 8.05 -3.57 16.31
CA ASP A 151 8.22 -4.82 15.59
C ASP A 151 8.60 -5.96 16.54
N GLU A 152 7.75 -6.98 16.67
CA GLU A 152 8.05 -8.16 17.48
C GLU A 152 9.19 -9.03 16.92
N HIS A 153 9.51 -8.93 15.63
CA HIS A 153 10.60 -9.71 15.05
C HIS A 153 11.95 -9.22 15.59
N SER A 154 12.22 -7.93 15.45
CA SER A 154 13.45 -7.28 15.90
C SER A 154 13.38 -6.71 17.33
N GLN A 155 12.20 -6.63 17.92
CA GLN A 155 11.90 -5.89 19.16
C GLN A 155 12.19 -4.38 19.07
N ASN A 156 12.43 -3.85 17.86
CA ASN A 156 12.69 -2.44 17.68
C ASN A 156 11.40 -1.62 17.71
N THR A 157 11.53 -0.36 18.12
CA THR A 157 10.52 0.67 17.85
C THR A 157 11.05 1.60 16.76
N PHE A 158 10.47 1.52 15.57
CA PHE A 158 10.80 2.38 14.45
C PHE A 158 10.02 3.69 14.53
N LEU A 159 10.73 4.80 14.38
CA LEU A 159 10.19 6.15 14.29
C LEU A 159 10.54 6.71 12.91
N PHE A 160 9.55 7.09 12.11
CA PHE A 160 9.78 7.56 10.74
C PHE A 160 8.77 8.63 10.33
N ARG A 161 9.11 9.39 9.30
CA ARG A 161 8.17 10.33 8.68
C ARG A 161 7.35 9.57 7.65
N ASN A 162 6.09 9.30 7.98
CA ASN A 162 5.14 8.81 6.98
C ASN A 162 4.84 9.94 5.98
N CYS A 163 4.91 9.63 4.68
CA CYS A 163 4.61 10.62 3.64
C CYS A 163 3.11 10.88 3.47
N PHE A 164 2.25 10.03 4.05
CA PHE A 164 0.80 10.22 4.07
C PHE A 164 0.33 10.87 5.36
N THR A 165 -0.75 11.62 5.24
CA THR A 165 -1.50 12.27 6.31
C THR A 165 -2.98 11.93 6.16
N ALA A 166 -3.79 12.27 7.16
CA ALA A 166 -5.23 12.02 7.08
C ALA A 166 -5.88 12.69 5.86
N THR A 167 -5.43 13.87 5.45
CA THR A 167 -5.99 14.61 4.31
C THR A 167 -5.79 13.93 2.97
N ASP A 168 -4.72 13.14 2.81
CA ASP A 168 -4.41 12.46 1.56
C ASP A 168 -5.40 11.32 1.26
N VAL A 169 -6.01 10.74 2.30
CA VAL A 169 -6.90 9.58 2.20
C VAL A 169 -8.36 9.93 2.48
N SER A 170 -8.64 10.89 3.38
CA SER A 170 -10.01 11.15 3.87
C SER A 170 -10.98 11.54 2.76
N SER A 171 -10.53 12.26 1.73
CA SER A 171 -11.35 12.65 0.57
C SER A 171 -11.64 11.50 -0.40
N LEU A 172 -10.93 10.39 -0.27
CA LEU A 172 -11.05 9.19 -1.10
C LEU A 172 -11.85 8.08 -0.41
N LEU A 173 -12.14 8.25 0.87
CA LEU A 173 -12.80 7.29 1.73
C LEU A 173 -14.26 7.68 1.91
N ASN A 174 -15.17 6.73 1.71
CA ASN A 174 -16.59 7.03 1.71
C ASN A 174 -17.27 6.69 3.03
N PHE A 175 -16.83 5.62 3.69
CA PHE A 175 -17.52 5.10 4.89
C PHE A 175 -16.70 5.14 6.18
N GLY A 176 -15.37 5.06 6.06
CA GLY A 176 -14.47 5.00 7.19
C GLY A 176 -13.97 6.37 7.66
N THR A 177 -13.23 6.35 8.77
CA THR A 177 -12.47 7.50 9.27
C THR A 177 -10.98 7.25 9.09
N VAL A 178 -10.20 8.31 8.90
CA VAL A 178 -8.74 8.24 8.80
C VAL A 178 -8.11 8.79 10.08
N PHE A 179 -7.20 8.03 10.67
CA PHE A 179 -6.41 8.41 11.84
C PHE A 179 -4.93 8.51 11.45
N ASP A 180 -4.30 9.67 11.67
CA ASP A 180 -2.88 9.89 11.44
C ASP A 180 -2.06 9.95 12.74
N ASN A 181 -0.74 9.93 12.62
CA ASN A 181 0.17 9.94 13.77
C ASN A 181 -0.08 8.78 14.75
N GLN A 182 -0.39 7.62 14.18
CA GLN A 182 -0.78 6.43 14.93
C GLN A 182 0.45 5.58 15.31
N LYS A 183 0.24 4.66 16.25
CA LYS A 183 1.25 3.64 16.62
C LYS A 183 0.74 2.26 16.20
N ALA A 184 1.54 1.55 15.41
CA ALA A 184 1.22 0.20 14.96
C ALA A 184 2.13 -0.86 15.61
N VAL A 185 1.63 -2.08 15.69
CA VAL A 185 2.37 -3.26 16.18
C VAL A 185 2.49 -4.25 15.04
N THR A 186 3.73 -4.56 14.66
CA THR A 186 4.03 -5.70 13.79
C THR A 186 4.21 -6.95 14.63
N VAL A 187 3.36 -7.95 14.43
CA VAL A 187 3.42 -9.21 15.14
C VAL A 187 3.92 -10.35 14.27
N ARG A 188 4.46 -11.38 14.91
CA ARG A 188 5.01 -12.55 14.18
C ARG A 188 3.95 -13.43 13.52
N GLY A 189 2.70 -13.28 13.93
CA GLY A 189 1.57 -14.07 13.45
C GLY A 189 0.34 -13.90 14.32
N THR A 190 -0.74 -14.58 13.93
CA THR A 190 -2.07 -14.42 14.54
C THR A 190 -2.31 -15.29 15.78
N ILE A 191 -1.49 -16.32 15.99
CA ILE A 191 -1.71 -17.32 17.07
C ILE A 191 -1.50 -16.72 18.46
N LEU A 192 -0.54 -15.80 18.61
CA LEU A 192 -0.14 -15.27 19.93
C LEU A 192 -0.98 -14.07 20.40
N GLN A 193 -1.93 -13.61 19.58
CA GLN A 193 -2.77 -12.43 19.83
C GLN A 193 -3.91 -12.71 20.82
N ASN A 194 -3.59 -13.10 22.05
CA ASN A 194 -4.59 -13.29 23.10
C ASN A 194 -5.02 -11.95 23.73
N ARG A 195 -6.11 -11.96 24.54
CA ARG A 195 -6.66 -10.73 25.14
C ARG A 195 -5.65 -9.96 26.00
N SER A 196 -4.85 -10.67 26.79
CA SER A 196 -3.86 -10.05 27.67
C SER A 196 -2.75 -9.38 26.87
N PHE A 197 -2.30 -10.03 25.79
CA PHE A 197 -1.33 -9.45 24.86
C PHE A 197 -1.85 -8.14 24.26
N MET A 198 -3.05 -8.15 23.69
CA MET A 198 -3.64 -6.96 23.06
C MET A 198 -3.91 -5.83 24.04
N HIS A 199 -4.27 -6.16 25.29
CA HIS A 199 -4.54 -5.16 26.32
C HIS A 199 -3.32 -4.28 26.61
N VAL A 200 -2.13 -4.87 26.64
CA VAL A 200 -0.88 -4.12 26.87
C VAL A 200 -0.67 -3.08 25.76
N PHE A 201 -0.80 -3.48 24.50
CA PHE A 201 -0.63 -2.55 23.39
C PHE A 201 -1.71 -1.46 23.35
N TYR A 202 -2.95 -1.81 23.68
CA TYR A 202 -4.02 -0.83 23.79
C TYR A 202 -3.74 0.22 24.87
N GLU A 203 -3.26 -0.20 26.06
CA GLU A 203 -2.89 0.72 27.15
C GLU A 203 -1.70 1.62 26.78
N GLU A 204 -0.75 1.12 25.98
CA GLU A 204 0.40 1.88 25.49
C GLU A 204 0.09 2.80 24.28
N GLY A 205 -1.18 2.85 23.88
CA GLY A 205 -1.69 3.74 22.83
C GLY A 205 -1.41 3.24 21.41
N TYR A 206 -1.20 1.94 21.22
CA TYR A 206 -1.20 1.32 19.89
C TYR A 206 -2.62 1.15 19.37
N THR A 207 -2.77 1.34 18.06
CA THR A 207 -4.06 1.54 17.41
C THR A 207 -4.38 0.42 16.43
N ASP A 208 -3.36 -0.27 15.96
CA ASP A 208 -3.51 -1.39 15.03
C ASP A 208 -2.41 -2.45 15.19
N ILE A 209 -2.75 -3.66 14.75
CA ILE A 209 -1.90 -4.85 14.72
C ILE A 209 -1.86 -5.38 13.29
N GLU A 210 -0.65 -5.57 12.76
CA GLU A 210 -0.37 -6.03 11.41
C GLU A 210 0.91 -6.89 11.39
N MET A 211 1.42 -7.29 10.21
CA MET A 211 2.49 -8.30 10.12
C MET A 211 3.68 -7.91 9.23
N GLU A 212 3.67 -6.76 8.54
CA GLU A 212 4.62 -6.47 7.45
C GLU A 212 5.46 -5.19 7.65
N ALA A 213 4.96 -4.20 8.40
CA ALA A 213 5.61 -2.90 8.53
C ALA A 213 7.02 -3.02 9.14
N GLY A 214 7.16 -3.75 10.24
CA GLY A 214 8.43 -4.02 10.92
C GLY A 214 9.50 -4.65 10.00
N PRO A 215 9.21 -5.76 9.30
CA PRO A 215 10.05 -6.35 8.27
C PRO A 215 10.47 -5.35 7.17
N TYR A 216 9.56 -4.55 6.62
CA TYR A 216 9.91 -3.53 5.63
C TYR A 216 10.84 -2.45 6.21
N LEU A 217 10.54 -1.94 7.41
CA LEU A 217 11.33 -0.91 8.08
C LEU A 217 12.73 -1.41 8.45
N SER A 218 12.85 -2.69 8.81
CA SER A 218 14.12 -3.37 9.01
C SER A 218 14.94 -3.43 7.73
N GLY A 219 14.29 -3.73 6.59
CA GLY A 219 14.94 -3.69 5.28
C GLY A 219 15.36 -2.28 4.87
N ILE A 220 14.50 -1.28 5.08
CA ILE A 220 14.80 0.14 4.82
C ILE A 220 15.99 0.61 5.66
N TYR A 221 16.08 0.17 6.92
CA TYR A 221 17.25 0.46 7.74
C TYR A 221 18.54 -0.05 7.09
N GLU A 222 18.54 -1.29 6.60
CA GLU A 222 19.73 -1.90 5.97
C GLU A 222 20.07 -1.30 4.60
N ASP A 223 19.10 -0.73 3.88
CA ASP A 223 19.35 0.02 2.65
C ASP A 223 20.07 1.35 2.93
N VAL A 224 19.66 2.04 4.00
CA VAL A 224 20.22 3.35 4.38
C VAL A 224 21.54 3.21 5.14
N TYR A 225 21.64 2.19 6.01
CA TYR A 225 22.82 1.89 6.79
C TYR A 225 23.35 0.53 6.37
N PRO A 226 24.60 0.42 5.86
CA PRO A 226 25.16 -0.82 5.33
C PRO A 226 25.57 -1.79 6.45
N GLN A 227 24.66 -2.06 7.40
CA GLN A 227 24.80 -2.96 8.53
C GLN A 227 23.43 -3.52 8.91
N ARG A 228 23.42 -4.68 9.58
CA ARG A 228 22.22 -5.31 10.11
C ARG A 228 21.46 -4.34 11.01
N TYR A 229 20.13 -4.28 10.87
CA TYR A 229 19.28 -3.56 11.81
C TYR A 229 19.53 -4.04 13.25
N PRO A 230 19.49 -3.13 14.25
CA PRO A 230 19.74 -3.48 15.65
C PRO A 230 18.60 -4.34 16.22
N VAL A 231 18.71 -4.80 17.46
CA VAL A 231 17.67 -5.60 18.12
C VAL A 231 17.31 -4.92 19.43
N ASN A 232 16.00 -4.78 19.70
CA ASN A 232 15.45 -4.19 20.91
C ASN A 232 15.89 -2.72 21.14
N GLU A 233 15.89 -1.92 20.07
CA GLU A 233 16.31 -0.51 20.09
C GLU A 233 15.24 0.43 19.54
N ILE A 234 15.36 1.72 19.86
CA ILE A 234 14.58 2.78 19.21
C ILE A 234 15.33 3.20 17.94
N VAL A 235 14.75 2.92 16.78
CA VAL A 235 15.36 3.19 15.48
C VAL A 235 14.71 4.41 14.84
N ASN A 236 15.46 5.49 14.70
CA ASN A 236 14.99 6.72 14.07
C ASN A 236 15.40 6.79 12.59
N LEU A 237 14.40 6.76 11.70
CA LEU A 237 14.55 6.82 10.25
C LEU A 237 14.18 8.20 9.66
N PHE A 238 13.88 9.21 10.48
CA PHE A 238 13.43 10.53 10.00
C PHE A 238 14.44 11.27 9.12
N ILE A 239 15.74 11.15 9.44
CA ILE A 239 16.77 12.04 8.88
C ILE A 239 17.43 11.42 7.65
N ASN A 240 17.75 10.14 7.70
CA ASN A 240 18.72 9.52 6.80
C ASN A 240 18.10 8.78 5.61
N VAL A 241 16.78 8.53 5.63
CA VAL A 241 16.11 7.90 4.47
C VAL A 241 15.99 8.93 3.33
N PRO A 242 16.53 8.63 2.13
CA PRO A 242 16.58 9.57 1.01
C PRO A 242 15.36 9.48 0.06
N TYR A 243 14.32 8.74 0.44
CA TYR A 243 13.11 8.49 -0.32
C TYR A 243 11.87 8.47 0.58
N ASP A 244 10.68 8.49 -0.02
CA ASP A 244 9.42 8.45 0.74
C ASP A 244 9.21 7.09 1.43
N ILE A 245 8.71 7.11 2.67
CA ILE A 245 8.15 5.95 3.35
C ILE A 245 6.67 6.23 3.57
N GLY A 246 5.80 5.40 3.01
CA GLY A 246 4.36 5.51 3.18
C GLY A 246 3.75 4.23 3.73
N LEU A 247 3.21 4.28 4.94
CA LEU A 247 2.44 3.17 5.51
C LEU A 247 0.96 3.57 5.62
N ILE A 248 0.07 2.76 5.07
CA ILE A 248 -1.38 2.92 5.21
C ILE A 248 -1.93 1.57 5.65
N HIS A 249 -2.58 1.52 6.81
CA HIS A 249 -3.22 0.31 7.32
C HIS A 249 -4.73 0.45 7.26
N TYR A 250 -5.42 -0.43 6.54
CA TYR A 250 -6.89 -0.45 6.56
C TYR A 250 -7.40 -1.46 7.58
N ALA A 251 -8.34 -1.03 8.40
CA ALA A 251 -8.96 -1.84 9.44
C ALA A 251 -9.90 -2.86 8.82
N SER A 252 -9.58 -4.13 8.98
CA SER A 252 -10.36 -5.22 8.38
C SER A 252 -11.14 -6.05 9.39
N ASP A 253 -10.69 -6.04 10.64
CA ASP A 253 -11.29 -6.76 11.75
C ASP A 253 -10.99 -6.08 13.09
N THR A 254 -11.68 -6.50 14.14
CA THR A 254 -11.53 -5.98 15.51
C THR A 254 -11.21 -7.14 16.45
N PRO A 255 -9.98 -7.28 16.95
CA PRO A 255 -9.57 -8.52 17.60
C PRO A 255 -10.13 -8.63 19.04
N ILE A 256 -10.57 -7.51 19.63
CA ILE A 256 -11.22 -7.45 20.94
C ILE A 256 -12.73 -7.77 20.87
N SER A 257 -13.39 -7.41 19.76
CA SER A 257 -14.84 -7.49 19.62
C SER A 257 -15.27 -8.82 18.95
N ARG A 258 -16.06 -9.63 19.66
CA ARG A 258 -16.52 -10.96 19.18
C ARG A 258 -17.47 -10.90 17.96
N ARG A 259 -17.85 -9.72 17.47
CA ARG A 259 -18.89 -9.58 16.43
C ARG A 259 -18.35 -9.69 14.99
N GLN A 260 -17.05 -9.58 14.77
CA GLN A 260 -16.45 -9.59 13.43
C GLN A 260 -15.14 -10.38 13.44
N THR A 261 -15.24 -11.71 13.52
CA THR A 261 -14.10 -12.63 13.42
C THR A 261 -13.65 -12.80 11.96
N LEU A 262 -12.33 -12.88 11.74
CA LEU A 262 -11.57 -13.08 10.48
C LEU A 262 -12.18 -14.05 9.45
N LEU A 263 -12.99 -15.04 9.88
CA LEU A 263 -13.55 -16.11 9.04
C LEU A 263 -15.03 -15.92 8.70
N SER A 264 -15.70 -14.90 9.24
CA SER A 264 -17.17 -14.87 9.31
C SER A 264 -17.87 -14.02 8.24
N LYS A 265 -17.13 -13.21 7.46
CA LYS A 265 -17.66 -12.49 6.30
C LYS A 265 -16.61 -12.43 5.19
N SER A 266 -16.95 -12.89 3.99
CA SER A 266 -16.27 -12.43 2.78
C SER A 266 -16.30 -10.90 2.80
N MET A 267 -15.20 -10.21 2.45
CA MET A 267 -15.22 -8.76 2.38
C MET A 267 -16.39 -8.33 1.49
N SER A 268 -17.44 -7.79 2.11
CA SER A 268 -18.47 -7.03 1.39
C SER A 268 -17.80 -5.82 0.77
N TYR A 269 -18.39 -5.22 -0.26
CA TYR A 269 -17.96 -3.96 -0.86
C TYR A 269 -17.42 -2.92 0.15
N PHE A 270 -18.05 -2.82 1.33
CA PHE A 270 -17.62 -1.96 2.45
C PHE A 270 -16.15 -2.10 2.88
N GLY A 271 -15.58 -3.31 2.86
CA GLY A 271 -14.17 -3.53 3.23
C GLY A 271 -13.18 -3.14 2.13
N VAL A 272 -13.66 -3.00 0.88
CA VAL A 272 -12.83 -2.69 -0.29
C VAL A 272 -12.61 -1.19 -0.45
N ASP A 273 -13.51 -0.36 0.09
CA ASP A 273 -13.44 1.11 0.02
C ASP A 273 -12.09 1.64 0.54
N ALA A 274 -11.70 1.25 1.74
CA ALA A 274 -10.43 1.65 2.35
C ALA A 274 -9.20 1.17 1.57
N THR A 275 -9.28 -0.02 0.95
CA THR A 275 -8.21 -0.56 0.12
C THR A 275 -8.04 0.30 -1.15
N TYR A 276 -9.14 0.69 -1.81
CA TYR A 276 -9.08 1.56 -2.98
C TYR A 276 -8.64 2.98 -2.61
N ALA A 277 -9.16 3.55 -1.51
CA ALA A 277 -8.74 4.86 -1.03
C ALA A 277 -7.22 4.91 -0.79
N GLY A 278 -6.68 3.89 -0.10
CA GLY A 278 -5.24 3.72 0.10
C GLY A 278 -4.46 3.57 -1.21
N SER A 279 -4.94 2.74 -2.13
CA SER A 279 -4.31 2.52 -3.44
C SER A 279 -4.25 3.80 -4.28
N ILE A 280 -5.33 4.58 -4.30
CA ILE A 280 -5.40 5.86 -5.01
C ILE A 280 -4.47 6.89 -4.36
N ALA A 281 -4.41 6.97 -3.03
CA ALA A 281 -3.48 7.86 -2.33
C ALA A 281 -2.02 7.53 -2.65
N VAL A 282 -1.66 6.24 -2.64
CA VAL A 282 -0.33 5.76 -3.04
C VAL A 282 -0.01 6.13 -4.49
N MET A 283 -0.93 5.86 -5.42
CA MET A 283 -0.71 6.19 -6.83
C MET A 283 -0.60 7.69 -7.08
N ARG A 284 -1.42 8.54 -6.43
CA ARG A 284 -1.28 10.00 -6.49
C ARG A 284 0.12 10.43 -6.06
N ARG A 285 0.60 9.90 -4.93
CA ARG A 285 1.94 10.24 -4.42
C ARG A 285 3.06 9.83 -5.37
N ILE A 286 2.98 8.63 -5.94
CA ILE A 286 3.96 8.13 -6.92
C ILE A 286 4.01 9.04 -8.16
N LEU A 287 2.84 9.36 -8.72
CA LEU A 287 2.73 10.18 -9.93
C LEU A 287 3.26 11.61 -9.69
N GLU A 288 2.90 12.23 -8.56
CA GLU A 288 3.38 13.56 -8.17
C GLU A 288 4.89 13.60 -7.94
N GLN A 289 5.43 12.60 -7.24
CA GLN A 289 6.88 12.50 -7.01
C GLN A 289 7.65 12.36 -8.32
N GLU A 290 7.13 11.52 -9.22
CA GLU A 290 7.78 11.29 -10.50
C GLU A 290 7.71 12.51 -11.42
N ALA A 291 6.57 13.20 -11.48
CA ALA A 291 6.43 14.45 -12.22
C ALA A 291 7.44 15.51 -11.72
N LYS A 292 7.55 15.68 -10.40
CA LYS A 292 8.55 16.57 -9.78
C LYS A 292 9.98 16.18 -10.13
N ARG A 293 10.31 14.88 -10.10
CA ARG A 293 11.64 14.36 -10.46
C ARG A 293 11.97 14.63 -11.93
N MET A 294 11.02 14.42 -12.83
CA MET A 294 11.19 14.67 -14.26
C MET A 294 11.30 16.16 -14.58
N ALA A 295 10.54 17.02 -13.90
CA ALA A 295 10.68 18.47 -14.02
C ALA A 295 12.09 18.95 -13.62
N LYS A 296 12.64 18.42 -12.51
CA LYS A 296 14.02 18.69 -12.09
C LYS A 296 15.03 18.24 -13.15
N ARG A 297 14.91 17.01 -13.65
CA ARG A 297 15.78 16.47 -14.71
C ARG A 297 15.74 17.32 -15.99
N LYS A 298 14.57 17.79 -16.41
CA LYS A 298 14.40 18.65 -17.58
C LYS A 298 15.09 20.02 -17.42
N ARG A 299 15.21 20.52 -16.18
CA ARG A 299 15.98 21.72 -15.85
C ARG A 299 17.50 21.52 -15.80
N GLY A 300 17.98 20.29 -16.04
CA GLY A 300 19.40 19.95 -16.01
C GLY A 300 19.91 19.49 -14.64
N ASP A 301 19.03 19.32 -13.65
CA ASP A 301 19.42 18.74 -12.37
C ASP A 301 19.89 17.29 -12.58
N GLY A 302 20.99 16.93 -11.94
CA GLY A 302 21.54 15.59 -12.04
C GLY A 302 20.51 14.52 -11.63
N PRO A 303 20.59 13.30 -12.18
CA PRO A 303 19.66 12.21 -11.84
C PRO A 303 19.73 11.76 -10.37
N LEU A 304 20.68 12.29 -9.60
CA LEU A 304 20.92 12.06 -8.17
C LEU A 304 20.43 13.21 -7.28
N THR A 305 19.87 14.28 -7.86
CA THR A 305 19.36 15.41 -7.08
C THR A 305 18.20 14.93 -6.21
N LEU A 306 18.27 15.19 -4.91
CA LEU A 306 17.20 14.85 -3.97
C LEU A 306 15.98 15.77 -4.22
N PRO A 307 14.73 15.30 -3.94
CA PRO A 307 13.59 16.21 -3.81
C PRO A 307 13.94 17.33 -2.80
N GLU A 308 13.40 18.53 -3.01
CA GLU A 308 13.47 19.53 -1.94
C GLU A 308 12.54 19.05 -0.82
N ARG A 309 13.06 19.00 0.41
CA ARG A 309 12.35 18.49 1.59
C ARG A 309 11.32 19.48 2.12
#